data_AF-A0A5K1F815-F1
#
_entry.id   AF-A0A5K1F815-F1
#
_cell.length_a   1.000
_cell.length_b   1.000
_cell.length_c   1.000
_cell.angle_alpha   90.00
_cell.angle_beta   90.00
_cell.angle_gamma   90.00
#
_symmetry.space_group_name_H-M   'P 1'
#
loop_
_entity.id
_entity.type
_entity.pdbx_description
1 polymer ?
#
loop_
_entity_poly.entity_id
_entity_poly.type
_entity_poly.pdbx_seq_one_letter_code
_entity_poly.pdbx_strand_id
1 'polypeptide(L)'
;VKIGDLGLAAIVGSDHLAHSILGTPEFMAPELYEEDYNELVDIYSFGMCVLEMVTLEIPYSECDSIAKIYKKVTSGIRPAAMNKVKDPSVKAFIEKCLAAPRARPSASELLKDPFFAGLEDTY
;
A
#
# COMPACT_ATOMS: atom_id res chain seq x y z
N VAL A 1 -13.17 12.09 -4.06
CA VAL A 1 -11.83 12.05 -3.43
C VAL A 1 -10.81 12.60 -4.42
N LYS A 2 -9.75 13.28 -3.98
CA LYS A 2 -8.63 13.74 -4.82
C LYS A 2 -7.32 13.40 -4.10
N ILE A 3 -6.28 13.02 -4.84
CA ILE A 3 -4.94 12.72 -4.30
C ILE A 3 -4.15 14.04 -4.19
N GLY A 4 -3.40 14.23 -3.10
CA GLY A 4 -2.56 15.40 -2.83
C GLY A 4 -1.08 15.02 -2.60
N ASP A 5 -0.24 16.01 -2.30
CA ASP A 5 1.16 15.88 -1.85
C ASP A 5 2.16 15.14 -2.77
N LEU A 6 1.83 14.96 -4.06
CA LEU A 6 2.72 14.33 -5.04
C LEU A 6 4.11 15.00 -5.16
N GLY A 7 4.20 16.32 -4.95
CA GLY A 7 5.46 17.08 -5.00
C GLY A 7 6.36 16.93 -3.76
N LEU A 8 5.89 16.23 -2.72
CA LEU A 8 6.68 15.85 -1.55
C LEU A 8 7.15 14.38 -1.64
N ALA A 9 6.68 13.62 -2.63
CA ALA A 9 7.13 12.26 -2.91
C ALA A 9 8.41 12.26 -3.75
N ALA A 10 9.24 11.23 -3.60
CA ALA A 10 10.48 11.10 -4.37
C ALA A 10 10.17 10.89 -5.87
N ILE A 11 10.79 11.69 -6.73
CA ILE A 11 10.67 11.55 -8.19
C ILE A 11 11.51 10.36 -8.64
N VAL A 12 10.92 9.44 -9.41
CA VAL A 12 11.64 8.35 -10.08
C VAL A 12 12.46 8.96 -11.23
N GLY A 13 13.74 9.26 -10.96
CA GLY A 13 14.70 9.70 -11.98
C GLY A 13 15.72 10.75 -11.54
N SER A 14 16.99 10.33 -11.48
CA SER A 14 18.22 11.14 -11.53
C SER A 14 18.43 12.24 -10.47
N ASP A 15 18.60 11.83 -9.21
CA ASP A 15 19.82 12.09 -8.41
C ASP A 15 19.68 11.41 -7.04
N HIS A 16 20.43 10.33 -6.85
CA HIS A 16 20.45 9.54 -5.62
C HIS A 16 21.36 10.20 -4.57
N LEU A 17 20.81 11.10 -3.75
CA LEU A 17 21.41 11.43 -2.46
C LEU A 17 20.37 11.27 -1.34
N ALA A 18 20.50 10.11 -0.68
CA ALA A 18 19.80 9.64 0.52
C ALA A 18 19.94 10.62 1.71
N HIS A 19 19.06 10.67 2.72
CA HIS A 19 18.99 9.66 3.80
C HIS A 19 17.76 9.80 4.72
N SER A 20 16.80 10.67 4.44
CA SER A 20 15.53 10.64 5.18
C SER A 20 14.65 9.55 4.60
N ILE A 21 14.15 8.64 5.45
CA ILE A 21 12.98 7.80 5.09
C ILE A 21 11.86 8.78 4.71
N LEU A 22 11.71 9.03 3.42
CA LEU A 22 10.70 9.95 2.90
C LEU A 22 9.47 9.11 2.62
N GLY A 23 8.50 9.17 3.53
CA GLY A 23 7.28 8.38 3.48
C GLY A 23 6.78 8.00 4.86
N THR A 24 5.57 7.48 4.89
CA THR A 24 4.90 7.00 6.11
C THR A 24 5.07 5.48 6.18
N PRO A 25 5.94 4.93 7.06
CA PRO A 25 6.35 3.52 7.06
C PRO A 25 5.20 2.50 7.04
N GLU A 26 4.07 2.85 7.61
CA GLU A 26 2.84 2.07 7.67
C GLU A 26 2.26 1.75 6.28
N PHE A 27 2.55 2.58 5.28
CA PHE A 27 2.01 2.50 3.92
C PHE A 27 3.09 2.12 2.88
N MET A 28 4.37 2.15 3.25
CA MET A 28 5.48 1.93 2.32
C MET A 28 5.62 0.47 1.92
N ALA A 29 5.82 0.24 0.62
CA ALA A 29 6.14 -1.08 0.07
C ALA A 29 7.57 -1.51 0.45
N PRO A 30 7.84 -2.83 0.61
CA PRO A 30 9.16 -3.32 1.02
C PRO A 30 10.29 -2.96 0.05
N GLU A 31 10.02 -2.93 -1.25
CA GLU A 31 11.04 -2.60 -2.27
C GLU A 31 11.46 -1.13 -2.25
N LEU A 32 10.69 -0.25 -1.58
CA LEU A 32 11.08 1.17 -1.45
C LEU A 32 12.36 1.33 -0.62
N TYR A 33 12.72 0.32 0.18
CA TYR A 33 13.96 0.28 0.94
C TYR A 33 15.17 -0.20 0.12
N GLU A 34 14.94 -0.77 -1.07
CA GLU A 34 15.98 -1.32 -1.95
C GLU A 34 16.38 -0.36 -3.09
N GLU A 35 15.80 0.85 -3.12
CA GLU A 35 16.02 1.93 -4.12
C GLU A 35 15.71 1.58 -5.59
N ASP A 36 15.36 0.33 -5.90
CA ASP A 36 14.83 -0.11 -7.20
C ASP A 36 13.32 -0.38 -7.08
N TYR A 37 12.51 0.61 -7.45
CA TYR A 37 11.05 0.53 -7.39
C TYR A 37 10.39 1.22 -8.58
N ASN A 38 9.13 0.86 -8.83
CA ASN A 38 8.29 1.41 -9.88
C ASN A 38 6.92 1.82 -9.33
N GLU A 39 5.97 2.15 -10.20
CA GLU A 39 4.61 2.58 -9.85
C GLU A 39 3.80 1.56 -9.02
N LEU A 40 4.25 0.30 -8.91
CA LEU A 40 3.56 -0.72 -8.12
C LEU A 40 3.70 -0.52 -6.61
N VAL A 41 4.58 0.38 -6.16
CA VAL A 41 4.61 0.85 -4.76
C VAL A 41 3.36 1.65 -4.39
N ASP A 42 2.77 2.35 -5.36
CA ASP A 42 1.51 3.08 -5.16
C ASP A 42 0.34 2.10 -5.00
N ILE A 43 0.39 0.95 -5.69
CA ILE A 43 -0.61 -0.11 -5.55
C ILE A 43 -0.59 -0.71 -4.13
N TYR A 44 0.60 -0.94 -3.58
CA TYR A 44 0.76 -1.39 -2.20
C TYR A 44 0.22 -0.35 -1.21
N SER A 45 0.63 0.91 -1.38
CA SER A 45 0.19 2.02 -0.54
C SER A 45 -1.32 2.18 -0.57
N PHE A 46 -1.93 2.05 -1.75
CA PHE A 46 -3.37 2.04 -1.93
C PHE A 46 -4.05 0.88 -1.18
N GLY A 47 -3.49 -0.33 -1.24
CA GLY A 47 -3.98 -1.47 -0.46
C GLY A 47 -3.97 -1.21 1.05
N MET A 48 -2.93 -0.54 1.55
CA MET A 48 -2.86 -0.11 2.96
C MET A 48 -3.89 0.96 3.31
N CYS A 49 -4.15 1.94 2.41
CA CYS A 49 -5.23 2.91 2.60
C CYS A 49 -6.60 2.24 2.63
N VAL A 50 -6.87 1.26 1.76
CA VAL A 50 -8.13 0.50 1.79
C VAL A 50 -8.27 -0.26 3.10
N LEU A 51 -7.20 -0.89 3.59
CA LEU A 51 -7.19 -1.55 4.89
C LEU A 51 -7.54 -0.57 6.02
N GLU A 52 -6.90 0.60 6.05
CA GLU A 52 -7.20 1.65 7.03
C GLU A 52 -8.66 2.09 6.94
N MET A 53 -9.18 2.37 5.74
CA MET A 53 -10.56 2.82 5.54
C MET A 53 -11.59 1.82 6.07
N VAL A 54 -11.38 0.51 5.85
CA VAL A 54 -12.36 -0.53 6.23
C VAL A 54 -12.22 -0.99 7.67
N THR A 55 -11.07 -0.74 8.31
CA THR A 55 -10.82 -1.12 9.71
C THR A 55 -10.84 0.04 10.68
N LEU A 56 -10.72 1.28 10.18
CA LEU A 56 -10.50 2.51 10.95
C LEU A 56 -9.26 2.44 11.86
N GLU A 57 -8.27 1.64 11.46
CA GLU A 57 -7.02 1.43 12.19
C GLU A 57 -5.82 1.68 11.28
N ILE A 58 -4.85 2.42 11.81
CA ILE A 58 -3.59 2.64 11.12
C ILE A 58 -2.89 1.28 10.92
N PRO A 59 -2.47 0.94 9.69
CA PRO A 59 -1.72 -0.28 9.42
C PRO A 59 -0.49 -0.39 10.33
N TYR A 60 -0.27 -1.58 10.89
CA TYR A 60 0.80 -1.86 11.84
C TYR A 60 0.76 -1.08 13.16
N SER A 61 -0.38 -0.50 13.55
CA SER A 61 -0.56 0.16 14.87
C SER A 61 -0.23 -0.73 16.08
N GLU A 62 -0.12 -2.06 15.90
CA GLU A 62 0.40 -2.97 16.92
C GLU A 62 1.93 -2.90 17.13
N CYS A 63 2.65 -2.12 16.32
CA CYS A 63 4.09 -1.91 16.43
C CYS A 63 4.38 -0.59 17.18
N ASP A 64 5.26 -0.63 18.17
CA ASP A 64 5.67 0.54 18.96
C ASP A 64 6.86 1.33 18.36
N SER A 65 7.36 0.91 17.19
CA SER A 65 8.54 1.49 16.56
C SER A 65 8.61 1.19 15.08
N ILE A 66 9.16 2.13 14.32
CA ILE A 66 9.41 2.01 12.86
C ILE A 66 10.26 0.78 12.54
N ALA A 67 11.24 0.44 13.39
CA ALA A 67 12.07 -0.75 13.19
C ALA A 67 11.27 -2.07 13.21
N LYS A 68 10.20 -2.16 14.03
CA LYS A 68 9.31 -3.33 14.05
C LYS A 68 8.41 -3.37 12.80
N ILE A 69 7.94 -2.22 12.33
CA ILE A 69 7.18 -2.10 11.08
C ILE A 69 8.07 -2.59 9.92
N TYR A 70 9.26 -2.01 9.77
CA TYR A 70 10.25 -2.40 8.77
C TYR A 70 10.51 -3.92 8.77
N LYS A 71 10.76 -4.49 9.96
CA LYS A 71 11.00 -5.94 10.10
C LYS A 71 9.80 -6.78 9.63
N LYS A 72 8.57 -6.38 9.97
CA LYS A 72 7.36 -7.09 9.54
C LYS A 72 7.15 -6.97 8.03
N VAL A 73 7.23 -5.76 7.50
CA VAL A 73 7.03 -5.46 6.07
C VAL A 73 8.03 -6.26 5.22
N THR A 74 9.32 -6.19 5.53
CA THR A 74 10.38 -6.92 4.80
C THR A 74 10.30 -8.44 4.99
N SER A 75 9.67 -8.93 6.07
CA SER A 75 9.41 -10.37 6.27
C SER A 75 8.08 -10.85 5.69
N GLY A 76 7.32 -9.98 4.99
CA GLY A 76 6.01 -10.31 4.42
C GLY A 76 4.89 -10.50 5.45
N ILE A 77 5.08 -10.07 6.69
CA ILE A 77 4.07 -10.17 7.76
C ILE A 77 3.08 -9.01 7.59
N ARG A 78 1.80 -9.34 7.47
CA ARG A 78 0.71 -8.35 7.30
C ARG A 78 0.35 -7.63 8.62
N PRO A 79 -0.25 -6.43 8.55
CA PRO A 79 -0.80 -5.75 9.72
C PRO A 79 -1.82 -6.61 10.49
N ALA A 80 -1.87 -6.49 11.81
CA ALA A 80 -2.90 -7.17 12.61
C ALA A 80 -4.34 -6.80 12.21
N ALA A 81 -4.53 -5.58 11.70
CA ALA A 81 -5.81 -5.09 11.17
C ALA A 81 -6.38 -5.97 10.03
N MET A 82 -5.55 -6.71 9.28
CA MET A 82 -6.04 -7.65 8.25
C MET A 82 -6.96 -8.73 8.81
N ASN A 83 -6.85 -9.07 10.10
CA ASN A 83 -7.72 -10.04 10.76
C ASN A 83 -9.12 -9.47 11.08
N LYS A 84 -9.29 -8.14 10.98
CA LYS A 84 -10.55 -7.44 11.26
C LYS A 84 -11.39 -7.22 10.00
N VAL A 85 -10.82 -7.43 8.81
CA VAL A 85 -11.53 -7.35 7.53
C VAL A 85 -12.48 -8.54 7.42
N LYS A 86 -13.79 -8.26 7.52
CA LYS A 86 -14.84 -9.30 7.53
C LYS A 86 -15.28 -9.74 6.14
N ASP A 87 -15.32 -8.80 5.20
CA ASP A 87 -15.74 -9.08 3.82
C ASP A 87 -14.60 -9.80 3.07
N PRO A 88 -14.81 -11.04 2.60
CA PRO A 88 -13.79 -11.80 1.89
C PRO A 88 -13.35 -11.16 0.57
N SER A 89 -14.24 -10.46 -0.13
CA SER A 89 -13.94 -9.79 -1.40
C SER A 89 -13.02 -8.59 -1.16
N VAL A 90 -13.30 -7.80 -0.12
CA VAL A 90 -12.43 -6.71 0.33
C VAL A 90 -11.06 -7.24 0.75
N LYS A 91 -11.04 -8.32 1.54
CA LYS A 91 -9.80 -8.94 2.01
C LYS A 91 -8.95 -9.44 0.85
N ALA A 92 -9.55 -10.13 -0.12
CA ALA A 92 -8.87 -10.62 -1.32
C ALA A 92 -8.34 -9.46 -2.18
N PHE A 93 -9.08 -8.36 -2.27
CA PHE A 93 -8.63 -7.16 -2.97
C PHE A 93 -7.37 -6.56 -2.32
N ILE A 94 -7.38 -6.36 -0.99
CA ILE A 94 -6.22 -5.86 -0.26
C ILE A 94 -5.04 -6.83 -0.43
N GLU A 95 -5.26 -8.14 -0.35
CA GLU A 95 -4.19 -9.14 -0.53
C GLU A 95 -3.51 -9.07 -1.92
N LYS A 96 -4.28 -8.79 -2.99
CA LYS A 96 -3.71 -8.55 -4.33
C LYS A 96 -2.83 -7.31 -4.35
N CYS A 97 -3.29 -6.20 -3.77
CA CYS A 97 -2.51 -4.96 -3.68
C CYS A 97 -1.20 -5.16 -2.90
N LEU A 98 -1.22 -5.99 -1.86
CA LEU A 98 -0.07 -6.23 -0.99
C LEU A 98 0.84 -7.37 -1.48
N ALA A 99 0.60 -7.96 -2.66
CA ALA A 99 1.39 -9.07 -3.20
C ALA A 99 2.88 -8.72 -3.40
N ALA A 100 3.70 -9.70 -3.78
CA ALA A 100 5.07 -9.43 -4.22
C ALA A 100 5.06 -8.44 -5.41
N PRO A 101 6.07 -7.57 -5.57
CA PRO A 101 6.01 -6.44 -6.51
C PRO A 101 5.53 -6.84 -7.91
N ARG A 102 6.14 -7.86 -8.51
CA ARG A 102 5.80 -8.37 -9.86
C ARG A 102 4.44 -9.06 -9.98
N ALA A 103 3.83 -9.42 -8.86
CA ALA A 103 2.52 -10.05 -8.80
C ALA A 103 1.40 -9.05 -8.47
N ARG A 104 1.74 -7.79 -8.18
CA ARG A 104 0.73 -6.74 -7.97
C ARG A 104 0.14 -6.36 -9.34
N PRO A 105 -1.19 -6.29 -9.47
CA PRO A 105 -1.83 -5.77 -10.68
C PRO A 105 -1.54 -4.27 -10.83
N SER A 106 -1.53 -3.79 -12.07
CA SER A 106 -1.52 -2.35 -12.35
C SER A 106 -2.83 -1.69 -11.88
N ALA A 107 -2.81 -0.36 -11.73
CA ALA A 107 -4.03 0.39 -11.41
C ALA A 107 -5.16 0.14 -12.42
N SER A 108 -4.81 0.02 -13.70
CA SER A 108 -5.77 -0.25 -14.78
C SER A 108 -6.42 -1.64 -14.70
N GLU A 109 -5.71 -2.62 -14.13
CA GLU A 109 -6.22 -3.97 -13.90
C GLU A 109 -7.05 -4.01 -12.62
N LEU A 110 -6.62 -3.31 -11.56
CA LEU A 110 -7.40 -3.18 -10.32
C LEU A 110 -8.76 -2.54 -10.54
N LEU A 111 -8.86 -1.53 -11.42
CA LEU A 111 -10.14 -0.92 -11.78
C LEU A 111 -11.16 -1.92 -12.35
N LYS A 112 -10.70 -3.04 -12.90
CA LYS A 112 -11.56 -4.10 -13.45
C LYS A 112 -11.85 -5.21 -12.42
N ASP A 113 -11.35 -5.08 -11.20
CA ASP A 113 -11.54 -6.08 -10.15
C ASP A 113 -13.01 -6.14 -9.71
N PRO A 114 -13.55 -7.33 -9.39
CA PRO A 114 -14.90 -7.47 -8.85
C PRO A 114 -15.19 -6.61 -7.62
N PHE A 115 -14.17 -6.20 -6.86
CA PHE A 115 -14.31 -5.26 -5.76
C PHE A 115 -15.00 -3.94 -6.17
N PHE A 116 -14.78 -3.49 -7.41
CA PHE A 116 -15.40 -2.27 -7.95
C PHE A 116 -16.62 -2.56 -8.84
N ALA A 117 -17.04 -3.82 -8.98
CA ALA A 117 -18.21 -4.16 -9.79
C ALA A 117 -19.47 -3.56 -9.19
N GLY A 118 -20.26 -2.86 -10.00
CA GLY A 118 -21.50 -2.20 -9.58
C GLY A 118 -21.35 -0.72 -9.20
N LEU A 119 -20.14 -0.16 -9.28
CA LEU A 119 -19.96 1.28 -9.35
C LEU A 119 -20.32 1.73 -10.78
N GLU A 120 -21.60 2.05 -11.02
CA GLU A 120 -21.96 2.85 -12.19
C GLU A 120 -21.39 4.26 -11.99
N ASP A 121 -20.69 4.78 -13.01
CA ASP A 121 -20.26 6.18 -13.09
C ASP A 121 -21.52 7.07 -13.15
N THR A 122 -22.15 7.25 -11.99
CA THR A 122 -23.23 8.19 -11.79
C THR A 122 -22.57 9.55 -11.58
N TYR A 123 -22.34 10.23 -12.70
CA TYR A 123 -21.92 11.64 -12.74
C TYR A 123 -23.03 12.57 -12.23
#